data_AF-A0A8T0FXI9-F1
#
_entry.id   AF-A0A8T0FXI9-F1
#
_cell.length_a   1.000
_cell.length_b   1.000
_cell.length_c   1.000
_cell.angle_alpha   90.00
_cell.angle_beta   90.00
_cell.angle_gamma   90.00
#
_symmetry.space_group_name_H-M   'P 1'
#
loop_
_entity.id
_entity.type
_entity.pdbx_description
1 polymer ?
#
loop_
_entity_poly.entity_id
_entity_poly.type
_entity_poly.pdbx_seq_one_letter_code
_entity_poly.pdbx_strand_id
1 'polypeptide(L)'
;MRIDRRVTIRMLEVKVDVSDGTVLTIVHERLRYRKVCAQWVPKQMTDQHKELRMGLALQHLFRYIEDPTFLERIVTADESWRHHYEPDKAGQHAVEAYVVISL
;
A
#
# COMPACT_ATOMS: atom_id res chain seq x y z
N MET A 1 19.37 5.76 12.83
CA MET A 1 18.61 6.30 11.68
C MET A 1 18.92 5.42 10.46
N ARG A 2 17.93 4.70 9.91
CA ARG A 2 18.10 3.83 8.73
C ARG A 2 18.24 4.74 7.49
N ILE A 3 19.49 5.07 7.13
CA ILE A 3 19.82 6.02 6.04
C ILE A 3 19.23 5.56 4.70
N ASP A 4 19.22 4.26 4.44
CA ASP A 4 18.51 3.67 3.31
C ASP A 4 18.07 2.24 3.66
N ARG A 5 16.82 1.90 3.34
CA ARG A 5 16.27 0.54 3.52
C ARG A 5 16.28 -0.28 2.23
N ARG A 6 16.68 0.32 1.10
CA ARG A 6 16.66 -0.27 -0.25
C ARG A 6 18.08 -0.50 -0.78
N VAL A 7 19.00 -0.88 0.10
CA VAL A 7 20.38 -1.21 -0.28
C VAL A 7 20.42 -2.59 -0.93
N THR A 8 21.19 -2.71 -2.02
CA THR A 8 21.40 -3.99 -2.73
C THR A 8 22.67 -4.70 -2.23
N ILE A 9 22.76 -6.02 -2.42
CA ILE A 9 23.95 -6.80 -2.05
C ILE A 9 25.20 -6.29 -2.78
N ARG A 10 25.09 -5.96 -4.08
CA ARG A 10 26.18 -5.36 -4.87
C ARG A 10 26.70 -4.03 -4.31
N MET A 11 25.80 -3.16 -3.85
CA MET A 11 26.22 -1.90 -3.22
C MET A 11 26.97 -2.15 -1.90
N LEU A 12 26.60 -3.19 -1.16
CA LEU A 12 27.31 -3.59 0.05
C LEU A 12 28.68 -4.18 -0.28
N GLU A 13 28.76 -5.10 -1.26
CA GLU A 13 30.01 -5.68 -1.74
C GLU A 13 31.04 -4.59 -2.07
N VAL A 14 30.66 -3.60 -2.89
CA VAL A 14 31.56 -2.48 -3.24
C VAL A 14 31.92 -1.63 -2.02
N LYS A 15 30.98 -1.44 -1.08
CA LYS A 15 31.20 -0.56 0.09
C LYS A 15 32.08 -1.20 1.16
N VAL A 16 31.99 -2.51 1.35
CA VAL A 16 32.73 -3.24 2.39
C VAL A 16 33.89 -4.06 1.84
N ASP A 17 34.07 -4.08 0.51
CA ASP A 17 35.13 -4.79 -0.21
C ASP A 17 35.20 -6.28 0.12
N VAL A 18 34.04 -6.94 0.10
CA VAL A 18 33.93 -8.40 0.28
C VAL A 18 32.99 -8.98 -0.75
N SER A 19 33.20 -10.24 -1.12
CA SER A 19 32.40 -10.91 -2.15
C SER A 19 30.89 -10.92 -1.84
N ASP A 20 30.07 -10.85 -2.88
CA ASP A 20 28.60 -10.97 -2.82
C ASP A 20 28.11 -12.12 -1.93
N GLY A 21 28.73 -13.31 -2.04
CA GLY A 21 28.37 -14.48 -1.22
C GLY A 21 28.62 -14.29 0.28
N THR A 22 29.71 -13.60 0.64
CA THR A 22 30.01 -13.24 2.03
C THR A 22 29.00 -12.22 2.55
N VAL A 23 28.67 -11.21 1.76
CA VAL A 23 27.64 -10.22 2.11
C VAL A 23 26.29 -10.91 2.33
N LEU A 24 25.88 -11.79 1.41
CA LEU A 24 24.63 -12.53 1.51
C LEU A 24 24.55 -13.36 2.79
N THR A 25 25.62 -14.11 3.10
CA THR A 25 25.74 -14.92 4.32
C THR A 25 25.62 -14.05 5.59
N ILE A 26 26.32 -12.92 5.64
CA ILE A 26 26.26 -12.01 6.79
C ILE A 26 24.85 -11.43 6.94
N VAL A 27 24.26 -10.91 5.86
CA VAL A 27 22.94 -10.26 5.87
C VAL A 27 21.84 -11.24 6.25
N HIS A 28 21.79 -12.42 5.63
CA HIS A 28 20.71 -13.38 5.83
C HIS A 28 20.92 -14.30 7.04
N GLU A 29 22.13 -14.82 7.24
CA GLU A 29 22.35 -15.87 8.26
C GLU A 29 22.80 -15.30 9.59
N ARG A 30 23.70 -14.31 9.60
CA ARG A 30 24.24 -13.75 10.85
C ARG A 30 23.37 -12.63 11.41
N LEU A 31 22.98 -11.69 10.54
CA LEU A 31 22.16 -10.54 10.92
C LEU A 31 20.66 -10.80 10.79
N ARG A 32 20.25 -11.93 10.20
CA ARG A 32 18.86 -12.38 10.06
C ARG A 32 17.94 -11.39 9.34
N TYR A 33 18.49 -10.55 8.45
CA TYR A 33 17.69 -9.72 7.58
C TYR A 33 16.98 -10.56 6.53
N ARG A 34 15.78 -10.11 6.14
CA ARG A 34 15.00 -10.69 5.05
C ARG A 34 14.68 -9.60 4.05
N LYS A 35 14.70 -9.96 2.76
CA LYS A 35 14.17 -9.10 1.71
C LYS A 35 12.65 -9.06 1.87
N VAL A 36 12.13 -7.85 2.08
CA VAL A 36 10.69 -7.59 2.09
C VAL A 36 10.36 -6.72 0.89
N CYS A 37 9.27 -7.06 0.19
CA CYS A 37 8.78 -6.23 -0.89
C CYS A 37 8.20 -4.93 -0.32
N ALA A 38 8.44 -3.81 -1.01
CA ALA A 38 7.76 -2.56 -0.66
C ALA A 38 6.26 -2.71 -0.96
N GLN A 39 5.43 -2.15 -0.09
CA GLN A 39 3.99 -2.07 -0.33
C GLN A 39 3.68 -0.89 -1.26
N TRP A 40 2.73 -1.08 -2.17
CA TRP A 40 2.19 -0.01 -2.99
C TRP A 40 1.36 0.93 -2.13
N VAL A 41 1.60 2.23 -2.27
CA VAL A 41 0.81 3.28 -1.61
C VAL A 41 0.07 4.06 -2.70
N PRO A 42 -1.27 4.20 -2.63
CA PRO A 42 -2.06 4.79 -3.72
C PRO A 42 -1.66 6.21 -4.11
N LYS A 43 -1.24 7.03 -3.14
CA LYS A 43 -0.89 8.43 -3.36
C LYS A 43 0.16 8.91 -2.36
N GLN A 44 1.07 9.76 -2.82
CA GLN A 44 1.96 10.51 -1.94
C GLN A 44 1.17 11.64 -1.26
N MET A 45 1.14 11.62 0.07
CA MET A 45 0.43 12.62 0.86
C MET A 45 1.36 13.78 1.24
N THR A 46 0.86 15.01 1.13
CA THR A 46 1.48 16.19 1.73
C THR A 46 1.25 16.17 3.24
N ASP A 47 2.00 16.97 4.00
CA ASP A 47 1.81 17.02 5.45
C ASP A 47 0.43 17.54 5.83
N GLN A 48 -0.09 18.52 5.09
CA GLN A 48 -1.47 18.99 5.24
C GLN A 48 -2.52 17.88 5.01
N HIS A 49 -2.34 17.03 3.99
CA HIS A 49 -3.25 15.89 3.77
C HIS A 49 -3.20 14.90 4.95
N LYS A 50 -2.03 14.67 5.56
CA LYS A 50 -1.88 13.78 6.72
C LYS A 50 -2.57 14.35 7.96
N GLU A 51 -2.36 15.65 8.23
CA GLU A 51 -3.00 16.34 9.35
C GLU A 51 -4.52 16.30 9.24
N LEU A 52 -5.05 16.63 8.05
CA LEU A 52 -6.48 16.56 7.79
C LEU A 52 -7.02 15.15 7.98
N ARG A 53 -6.35 14.14 7.41
CA ARG A 53 -6.76 12.74 7.54
C ARG A 53 -6.75 12.26 9.00
N MET A 54 -5.73 12.63 9.77
CA MET A 54 -5.64 12.30 11.20
C MET A 54 -6.74 12.98 12.00
N GLY A 55 -6.99 14.26 11.76
CA GLY A 55 -8.04 15.02 12.43
C GLY A 55 -9.43 14.43 12.18
N LEU A 56 -9.76 14.11 10.92
CA LEU A 56 -11.02 13.47 10.56
C LEU A 56 -11.15 12.08 11.20
N ALA A 57 -10.09 11.27 11.17
CA ALA A 57 -10.10 9.95 11.79
C ALA A 57 -10.37 10.01 13.31
N LEU A 58 -9.77 10.98 14.00
CA LEU A 58 -10.03 11.21 15.43
C LEU A 58 -11.46 11.65 15.68
N GLN A 59 -12.00 12.56 14.87
CA GLN A 59 -13.39 12.99 14.97
C GLN A 59 -14.36 11.81 14.77
N HIS A 60 -14.12 10.95 13.78
CA HIS A 60 -14.92 9.74 13.58
C HIS A 60 -14.81 8.76 14.75
N LEU A 61 -13.62 8.61 15.32
CA LEU A 61 -13.40 7.77 16.50
C LEU A 61 -14.19 8.29 17.71
N PHE A 62 -14.14 9.59 17.99
CA PHE A 62 -14.90 10.17 19.10
C PHE A 62 -16.40 10.01 18.91
N ARG A 63 -16.91 10.22 17.69
CA ARG A 63 -18.33 9.98 17.38
C ARG A 63 -18.75 8.54 17.61
N TYR A 64 -17.91 7.57 17.24
CA TYR A 64 -18.18 6.16 17.49
C TYR A 64 -18.19 5.82 18.99
N ILE A 65 -17.31 6.45 19.78
CA ILE A 65 -17.28 6.26 21.24
C ILE A 65 -18.55 6.83 21.89
N GLU A 66 -19.01 7.99 21.42
CA GLU A 66 -20.22 8.65 21.95
C GLU A 66 -21.51 7.92 21.55
N ASP A 67 -21.59 7.42 20.32
CA ASP A 67 -22.72 6.65 19.79
C ASP A 67 -22.20 5.37 19.11
N PRO A 68 -22.21 4.22 19.81
CA PRO A 68 -21.79 2.95 19.24
C PRO A 68 -22.63 2.51 18.02
N THR A 69 -23.86 3.03 17.88
CA THR A 69 -24.74 2.74 16.72
C THR A 69 -24.46 3.68 15.53
N PHE A 70 -23.50 4.60 15.65
CA PHE A 70 -23.13 5.56 14.60
C PHE A 70 -22.86 4.88 13.25
N LEU A 71 -22.11 3.76 13.27
CA LEU A 71 -21.74 3.03 12.06
C LEU A 71 -22.94 2.36 11.37
N GLU A 72 -23.97 1.97 12.12
CA GLU A 72 -25.17 1.33 11.58
C GLU A 72 -26.00 2.26 10.67
N ARG A 73 -25.75 3.57 10.77
CA ARG A 73 -26.48 4.60 10.01
C ARG A 73 -25.68 5.13 8.82
N ILE A 74 -24.46 4.63 8.58
CA ILE A 74 -23.61 5.07 7.48
C ILE A 74 -23.87 4.19 6.27
N VAL A 75 -24.28 4.82 5.16
CA VAL A 75 -24.30 4.18 3.84
C VAL A 75 -23.16 4.75 3.01
N THR A 76 -22.30 3.89 2.46
CA THR A 76 -21.18 4.29 1.60
C THR A 76 -21.33 3.70 0.20
N ALA A 77 -20.92 4.44 -0.82
CA ALA A 77 -20.86 3.95 -2.19
C ALA A 77 -19.56 4.41 -2.85
N ASP A 78 -19.04 3.59 -3.76
CA ASP A 78 -17.90 3.91 -4.62
C ASP A 78 -18.09 3.24 -5.99
N GLU A 79 -17.44 3.79 -7.00
CA GLU A 79 -17.49 3.28 -8.36
C GLU A 79 -16.22 2.49 -8.68
N SER A 80 -16.40 1.26 -9.15
CA SER A 80 -15.29 0.39 -9.54
C SER A 80 -15.41 0.02 -11.01
N TRP A 81 -14.31 0.19 -11.75
CA TRP A 81 -14.20 -0.23 -13.14
C TRP A 81 -14.12 -1.76 -13.22
N ARG A 82 -14.98 -2.39 -14.01
CA ARG A 82 -14.86 -3.83 -14.33
C ARG A 82 -14.48 -4.00 -15.79
N HIS A 83 -13.39 -4.72 -16.01
CA HIS A 83 -12.93 -5.06 -17.36
C HIS A 83 -13.72 -6.27 -17.88
N HIS A 84 -14.47 -6.11 -18.97
CA HIS A 84 -15.13 -7.20 -19.67
C HIS A 84 -14.28 -7.59 -20.89
N TYR A 85 -13.90 -8.86 -20.98
CA TYR A 85 -13.17 -9.39 -22.13
C TYR A 85 -14.08 -10.34 -22.90
N GLU A 86 -14.40 -10.00 -24.14
CA GLU A 86 -15.22 -10.83 -25.04
C GLU A 86 -14.29 -11.44 -26.10
N PRO A 87 -13.91 -12.74 -25.97
CA PRO A 87 -12.90 -13.35 -26.83
C PRO A 87 -13.32 -13.47 -28.30
N ASP A 88 -14.63 -13.52 -28.57
CA ASP A 88 -15.17 -13.83 -29.91
C ASP A 88 -15.27 -12.61 -30.85
N LYS A 89 -14.99 -11.40 -30.35
CA LYS A 89 -14.89 -10.18 -31.16
C LYS A 89 -13.47 -9.66 -31.07
N ALA A 90 -12.64 -10.08 -32.03
CA ALA A 90 -11.26 -9.61 -32.14
C ALA A 90 -11.18 -8.07 -32.04
N GLY A 91 -10.71 -7.57 -30.89
CA GLY A 91 -10.34 -6.17 -30.69
C GLY A 91 -11.37 -5.23 -30.05
N GLN A 92 -12.54 -5.69 -29.61
CA GLN A 92 -13.50 -4.82 -28.90
C GLN A 92 -13.30 -4.88 -27.37
N HIS A 93 -12.65 -3.85 -26.84
CA HIS A 93 -12.55 -3.59 -25.40
C HIS A 93 -13.67 -2.63 -24.99
N ALA A 94 -14.69 -3.12 -24.29
CA ALA A 94 -15.70 -2.28 -23.68
C ALA A 94 -15.40 -2.12 -22.18
N VAL A 95 -15.37 -0.87 -21.71
CA VAL A 95 -15.32 -0.54 -20.27
C VAL A 95 -16.68 0.01 -19.88
N GLU A 96 -17.33 -0.65 -18.92
CA GLU A 96 -18.61 -0.21 -18.38
C GLU A 96 -18.44 0.11 -16.89
N ALA A 97 -18.98 1.26 -16.47
CA ALA A 97 -19.03 1.64 -15.07
C ALA A 97 -20.35 1.12 -14.46
N TYR A 98 -20.24 0.36 -13.38
CA TYR A 98 -21.39 -0.04 -12.55
C TYR A 98 -21.22 0.62 -11.18
N VAL A 99 -22.27 1.28 -10.68
CA VAL A 99 -22.29 1.81 -9.31
C VAL A 99 -22.51 0.63 -8.36
N VAL A 100 -21.50 0.28 -7.56
CA VAL A 100 -21.64 -0.72 -6.50
C VAL A 100 -22.10 0.00 -5.25
N ILE A 101 -23.40 -0.04 -4.98
CA ILE A 101 -23.94 0.35 -3.67
C ILE A 101 -23.63 -0.81 -2.72
N SER A 102 -22.68 -0.63 -1.81
CA SER A 102 -22.51 -1.56 -0.70
C SER A 102 -23.48 -1.13 0.39
N LEU A 103 -24.53 -1.93 0.60
CA LEU A 103 -25.45 -1.82 1.76
C LEU A 103 -24.76 -2.33 3.02
#